data_AF-A0A8T1TGJ7-F1
#
_entry.id   AF-A0A8T1TGJ7-F1
#
_cell.length_a   1.000
_cell.length_b   1.000
_cell.length_c   1.000
_cell.angle_alpha   90.00
_cell.angle_beta   90.00
_cell.angle_gamma   90.00
#
_symmetry.space_group_name_H-M   'P 1'
#
loop_
_entity.id
_entity.type
_entity.pdbx_description
1 polymer ?
#
loop_
_entity_poly.entity_id
_entity_poly.type
_entity_poly.pdbx_seq_one_letter_code
_entity_poly.pdbx_strand_id
1 'polypeptide(L)'
;MPPRAKRAPVWSNGEFLDLISVWEKEAVQSQLRSSHRNYDTFRQISRDMMERGYDRDALQCRIKVKALRSAYRKAREANGCSRAPPTTCRFYKELDTILGGDATSTPSTTVDHGRAGGG
;
A
#
# COMPACT_ATOMS: atom_id res chain seq x y z
N MET A 1 37.61 11.37 -8.71
CA MET A 1 36.24 11.59 -9.24
C MET A 1 35.25 11.39 -8.09
N PRO A 2 34.33 12.32 -7.81
CA PRO A 2 33.28 12.05 -6.82
C PRO A 2 32.38 10.93 -7.34
N PRO A 3 31.87 10.01 -6.49
CA PRO A 3 30.94 9.00 -6.94
C PRO A 3 29.70 9.72 -7.49
N ARG A 4 29.32 9.41 -8.74
CA ARG A 4 28.11 9.94 -9.35
C ARG A 4 26.95 9.73 -8.38
N ALA A 5 26.24 10.80 -8.06
CA ALA A 5 24.99 10.74 -7.32
C ALA A 5 24.12 9.65 -7.95
N LYS A 6 23.92 8.54 -7.23
CA LYS A 6 23.11 7.42 -7.68
C LYS A 6 21.73 7.98 -8.01
N ARG A 7 21.36 8.00 -9.30
CA ARG A 7 19.99 8.29 -9.72
C ARG A 7 19.07 7.41 -8.89
N ALA A 8 17.99 7.97 -8.33
CA ALA A 8 17.04 7.21 -7.52
C ALA A 8 16.68 5.91 -8.27
N PRO A 9 16.93 4.73 -7.70
CA PRO A 9 16.88 3.51 -8.49
C PRO A 9 15.44 3.28 -8.93
N VAL A 10 15.22 3.25 -10.25
CA VAL A 10 13.93 2.94 -10.86
C VAL A 10 13.53 1.55 -10.39
N TRP A 11 12.35 1.45 -9.77
CA TRP A 11 11.84 0.17 -9.30
C TRP A 11 11.40 -0.66 -10.50
N SER A 12 11.98 -1.84 -10.68
CA SER A 12 11.62 -2.77 -11.74
C SER A 12 10.33 -3.52 -11.41
N ASN A 13 9.65 -4.10 -12.40
CA ASN A 13 8.43 -4.89 -12.15
C ASN A 13 8.70 -6.12 -11.26
N GLY A 14 9.82 -6.82 -11.43
CA GLY A 14 10.18 -7.97 -10.58
C GLY A 14 10.38 -7.54 -9.12
N GLU A 15 11.23 -6.54 -8.92
CA GLU A 15 11.47 -5.92 -7.61
C GLU A 15 10.19 -5.43 -6.92
N PHE A 16 9.25 -4.96 -7.73
CA PHE A 16 7.95 -4.54 -7.24
C PHE A 16 7.10 -5.70 -6.71
N LEU A 17 7.05 -6.81 -7.45
CA LEU A 17 6.34 -8.02 -7.05
C LEU A 17 7.00 -8.68 -5.84
N ASP A 18 8.33 -8.68 -5.77
CA ASP A 18 9.08 -9.17 -4.62
C ASP A 18 8.79 -8.34 -3.36
N LEU A 19 8.75 -7.01 -3.48
CA LEU A 19 8.35 -6.14 -2.37
C LEU A 19 6.92 -6.43 -1.91
N ILE A 20 5.99 -6.61 -2.85
CA ILE A 20 4.60 -6.97 -2.56
C ILE A 20 4.53 -8.31 -1.83
N SER A 21 5.25 -9.33 -2.31
CA SER A 21 5.29 -10.67 -1.70
C SER A 21 5.84 -10.65 -0.27
N VAL A 22 6.90 -9.86 0.00
CA VAL A 22 7.42 -9.71 1.36
C VAL A 22 6.45 -8.93 2.25
N TRP A 23 5.82 -7.90 1.69
CA TRP A 23 4.88 -7.06 2.40
C TRP A 23 3.54 -7.76 2.69
N GLU A 24 3.11 -8.70 1.84
CA GLU A 24 1.93 -9.57 1.99
C GLU A 24 1.99 -10.44 3.24
N LYS A 25 3.19 -10.84 3.67
CA LYS A 25 3.39 -11.72 4.83
C LYS A 25 2.59 -11.23 6.04
N GLU A 26 1.75 -12.09 6.61
CA GLU A 26 0.84 -11.75 7.71
C GLU A 26 1.58 -11.13 8.92
N ALA A 27 2.77 -11.65 9.24
CA ALA A 27 3.61 -11.10 10.31
C ALA A 27 4.02 -9.64 10.04
N VAL A 28 4.32 -9.30 8.78
CA VAL A 28 4.66 -7.93 8.36
C VAL A 28 3.42 -7.04 8.43
N GLN A 29 2.28 -7.48 7.89
CA GLN A 29 1.03 -6.73 7.98
C GLN A 29 0.61 -6.48 9.43
N SER A 30 0.67 -7.51 10.27
CA SER A 30 0.31 -7.42 11.69
C SER A 30 1.19 -6.44 12.45
N GLN A 31 2.51 -6.46 12.23
CA GLN A 31 3.42 -5.48 12.84
C GLN A 31 3.15 -4.06 12.35
N LEU A 32 2.90 -3.89 11.04
CA LEU A 32 2.59 -2.59 10.46
C LEU A 32 1.26 -2.02 10.97
N ARG A 33 0.31 -2.88 11.36
CA ARG A 33 -0.98 -2.51 11.96
C ARG A 33 -0.85 -2.21 13.45
N SER A 34 0.00 -2.93 14.18
CA SER A 34 0.10 -2.84 15.64
C SER A 34 1.02 -1.72 16.14
N SER A 35 1.91 -1.20 15.29
CA SER A 35 2.88 -0.16 15.69
C SER A 35 2.94 0.99 14.69
N HIS A 36 3.22 2.18 15.22
CA HIS A 36 3.58 3.36 14.42
C HIS A 36 5.11 3.44 14.23
N ARG A 37 5.88 2.74 15.07
CA ARG A 37 7.34 2.64 15.02
C ARG A 37 7.73 1.41 14.20
N ASN A 38 7.42 1.46 12.91
CA ASN A 38 7.60 0.35 11.96
C ASN A 38 9.02 0.24 11.39
N TYR A 39 10.00 0.88 12.03
CA TYR A 39 11.36 0.94 11.49
C TYR A 39 11.99 -0.45 11.40
N ASP A 40 11.89 -1.26 12.46
CA ASP A 40 12.41 -2.62 12.49
C ASP A 40 11.71 -3.53 11.47
N THR A 41 10.40 -3.36 11.27
CA THR A 41 9.66 -4.06 10.23
C THR A 41 10.18 -3.70 8.83
N PHE A 42 10.42 -2.42 8.54
CA PHE A 42 11.01 -2.02 7.24
C PHE A 42 12.47 -2.44 7.10
N ARG A 43 13.23 -2.56 8.19
CA ARG A 43 14.57 -3.16 8.19
C ARG A 43 14.50 -4.63 7.83
N GLN A 44 13.53 -5.38 8.35
CA GLN A 44 13.30 -6.77 7.95
C GLN A 44 12.94 -6.87 6.47
N ILE A 45 12.00 -6.05 5.98
CA ILE A 45 11.63 -6.01 4.55
C ILE A 45 12.85 -5.72 3.67
N SER A 46 13.72 -4.78 4.08
CA SER A 46 14.96 -4.47 3.37
C SER A 46 15.92 -5.66 3.29
N ARG A 47 16.06 -6.44 4.38
CA ARG A 47 16.87 -7.66 4.39
C ARG A 47 16.30 -8.71 3.43
N ASP A 48 15.00 -8.98 3.51
CA ASP A 48 14.33 -9.91 2.60
C ASP A 48 14.50 -9.51 1.12
N MET A 49 14.47 -8.20 0.81
CA MET A 49 14.72 -7.69 -0.54
C MET A 49 16.17 -7.91 -0.98
N MET A 50 17.13 -7.74 -0.07
CA MET A 50 18.54 -8.00 -0.33
C MET A 50 18.82 -9.48 -0.58
N GLU A 51 18.17 -10.38 0.16
CA GLU A 51 18.24 -11.83 -0.07
C GLU A 51 17.71 -12.25 -1.45
N ARG A 52 16.76 -11.47 -1.99
CA ARG A 52 16.22 -11.64 -3.36
C ARG A 52 17.09 -10.96 -4.43
N GLY A 53 18.20 -10.34 -4.04
CA GLY A 53 19.16 -9.70 -4.95
C GLY A 53 18.93 -8.20 -5.19
N TYR A 54 18.07 -7.55 -4.42
CA TYR A 54 17.77 -6.12 -4.57
C TYR A 54 18.40 -5.28 -3.44
N ASP A 55 19.32 -4.38 -3.80
CA ASP A 55 19.95 -3.44 -2.87
C ASP A 55 18.98 -2.28 -2.54
N ARG A 56 18.02 -2.54 -1.64
CA ARG A 56 17.02 -1.56 -1.20
C ARG A 56 17.10 -1.31 0.29
N ASP A 57 17.26 -0.03 0.64
CA ASP A 57 17.25 0.41 2.04
C ASP A 57 15.84 0.42 2.63
N ALA A 58 15.75 0.25 3.95
CA ALA A 58 14.49 0.29 4.71
C ALA A 58 13.65 1.54 4.42
N LEU A 59 14.28 2.71 4.27
CA LEU A 59 13.59 3.95 3.92
C LEU A 59 13.00 3.91 2.51
N GLN A 60 13.73 3.33 1.55
CA GLN A 60 13.26 3.18 0.17
C GLN A 60 12.06 2.24 0.11
N CYS A 61 12.12 1.10 0.82
CA CYS A 61 10.98 0.18 0.95
C CYS A 61 9.76 0.89 1.56
N ARG A 62 9.97 1.68 2.64
CA ARG A 62 8.88 2.43 3.28
C ARG A 62 8.23 3.45 2.35
N ILE A 63 9.03 4.25 1.65
CA ILE A 63 8.51 5.25 0.70
C ILE A 63 7.73 4.56 -0.40
N LYS A 64 8.25 3.44 -0.92
CA LYS A 64 7.59 2.67 -1.97
C LYS A 64 6.26 2.09 -1.52
N VAL A 65 6.22 1.39 -0.37
CA VAL A 65 4.98 0.85 0.21
C VAL A 65 3.94 1.96 0.44
N LYS A 66 4.36 3.14 0.92
CA LYS A 66 3.46 4.29 1.10
C LYS A 66 2.90 4.80 -0.24
N ALA A 67 3.74 4.91 -1.26
CA ALA A 67 3.31 5.29 -2.60
C ALA A 67 2.30 4.28 -3.17
N LEU A 68 2.46 3.00 -2.90
CA LEU A 68 1.56 1.94 -3.36
C LEU A 68 0.20 1.95 -2.69
N ARG A 69 0.18 2.08 -1.37
CA ARG A 69 -1.08 2.29 -0.64
C ARG A 69 -1.82 3.51 -1.17
N SER A 70 -1.10 4.60 -1.46
CA SER A 70 -1.71 5.82 -2.00
C SER A 70 -2.23 5.61 -3.42
N ALA A 71 -1.48 4.96 -4.31
CA ALA A 71 -1.89 4.68 -5.68
C ALA A 71 -3.11 3.75 -5.72
N TYR A 72 -3.11 2.69 -4.90
CA TYR A 72 -4.25 1.79 -4.74
C TYR A 72 -5.49 2.54 -4.23
N ARG A 73 -5.35 3.35 -3.18
CA ARG A 73 -6.49 4.11 -2.64
C ARG A 73 -7.09 5.05 -3.69
N LYS A 74 -6.26 5.80 -4.41
CA LYS A 74 -6.70 6.67 -5.50
C LYS A 74 -7.41 5.89 -6.61
N ALA A 75 -6.88 4.73 -6.99
CA ALA A 75 -7.52 3.87 -7.99
C ALA A 75 -8.87 3.33 -7.49
N ARG A 76 -8.97 2.91 -6.23
CA ARG A 76 -10.20 2.43 -5.60
C ARG A 76 -11.26 3.54 -5.50
N GLU A 77 -10.86 4.75 -5.11
CA GLU A 77 -11.72 5.95 -5.07
C GLU A 77 -12.25 6.30 -6.47
N ALA A 78 -11.38 6.31 -7.48
CA ALA A 78 -11.77 6.56 -8.86
C ALA A 78 -12.75 5.50 -9.39
N ASN A 79 -12.51 4.22 -9.08
CA ASN A 79 -13.37 3.12 -9.50
C ASN A 79 -14.72 3.09 -8.77
N GLY A 80 -14.80 3.65 -7.55
CA GLY A 80 -16.06 3.79 -6.80
C GLY A 80 -16.91 4.99 -7.23
N CYS A 81 -16.33 5.97 -7.92
CA CYS A 81 -17.06 7.09 -8.50
C CYS A 81 -17.56 6.74 -9.91
N SER A 82 -18.88 6.64 -10.07
CA SER A 82 -19.58 6.30 -11.33
C SER A 82 -19.30 7.22 -12.55
N ARG A 83 -18.40 8.21 -12.43
CA ARG A 83 -18.08 9.22 -13.45
C ARG A 83 -16.61 9.27 -13.87
N ALA A 84 -15.71 8.49 -13.26
CA ALA A 84 -14.31 8.47 -13.64
C ALA A 84 -13.99 7.22 -14.49
N PRO A 85 -13.14 7.33 -15.52
CA PRO A 85 -12.64 6.15 -16.22
C PRO A 85 -11.86 5.27 -15.24
N PRO A 86 -12.00 3.93 -15.31
CA PRO A 86 -11.36 3.03 -14.37
C PRO A 86 -9.86 3.24 -14.41
N THR A 87 -9.29 3.72 -13.31
CA THR A 87 -7.86 4.00 -13.21
C THR A 87 -7.18 2.69 -12.85
N THR A 88 -6.63 2.01 -13.86
CA THR A 88 -5.94 0.74 -13.67
C THR A 88 -4.50 1.01 -13.23
N CYS A 89 -4.26 0.99 -11.91
CA CYS A 89 -2.89 0.81 -11.44
C CYS A 89 -2.42 -0.56 -11.95
N ARG A 90 -1.24 -0.64 -12.58
CA ARG A 90 -0.77 -1.86 -13.27
C ARG A 90 -0.77 -3.11 -12.36
N PHE A 91 -0.62 -2.90 -11.06
CA PHE A 91 -0.59 -3.93 -10.03
C PHE A 91 -1.81 -3.85 -9.10
N TYR A 92 -2.93 -3.32 -9.59
CA TYR A 92 -4.13 -3.11 -8.78
C TYR A 92 -4.61 -4.42 -8.15
N LYS A 93 -4.64 -5.51 -8.92
CA LYS A 93 -5.10 -6.83 -8.44
C LYS A 93 -4.24 -7.36 -7.29
N GLU A 94 -2.92 -7.31 -7.46
CA GLU A 94 -1.95 -7.75 -6.45
C GLU A 94 -2.05 -6.89 -5.17
N LEU A 95 -2.29 -5.59 -5.33
CA LEU A 95 -2.52 -4.68 -4.20
C LEU A 95 -3.89 -4.91 -3.54
N ASP A 96 -4.93 -5.24 -4.31
CA ASP A 96 -6.29 -5.53 -3.83
C ASP A 96 -6.32 -6.80 -2.97
N THR A 97 -5.53 -7.83 -3.30
CA THR A 97 -5.40 -9.02 -2.45
C THR A 97 -4.88 -8.68 -1.04
N ILE A 98 -3.96 -7.73 -0.93
CA ILE A 98 -3.31 -7.37 0.35
C ILE A 98 -4.09 -6.28 1.09
N LEU A 99 -4.63 -5.29 0.37
CA LEU A 99 -5.28 -4.09 0.92
C LEU A 99 -6.81 -4.12 0.84
N GLY A 100 -7.37 -4.97 0.00
CA GLY A 100 -8.81 -5.17 -0.19
C GLY A 100 -9.43 -6.07 0.88
N GLY A 101 -8.63 -6.83 1.63
CA GLY A 101 -9.08 -7.68 2.74
C GLY A 101 -9.70 -6.93 3.93
N ASP A 102 -9.55 -5.60 4.03
CA ASP A 102 -10.28 -4.77 5.01
C ASP A 102 -11.66 -4.29 4.49
N ALA A 103 -12.23 -4.94 3.46
CA ALA A 103 -13.56 -4.64 2.93
C ALA A 103 -14.71 -5.34 3.67
N THR A 104 -14.57 -5.60 4.98
CA THR A 104 -15.69 -6.06 5.83
C THR A 104 -15.78 -5.27 7.14
N SER A 105 -15.62 -3.95 7.09
CA SER A 105 -16.16 -3.10 8.16
C SER A 105 -16.42 -1.69 7.65
N THR A 106 -17.49 -1.54 6.88
CA THR A 106 -18.34 -0.34 6.88
C THR A 106 -19.62 -0.62 6.10
N PRO A 107 -20.70 -1.09 6.74
CA PRO A 107 -21.99 -0.50 6.47
C PRO A 107 -22.00 0.86 7.19
N SER A 108 -21.66 1.93 6.47
CA SER A 108 -22.08 3.27 6.88
C SER A 108 -23.59 3.35 6.65
N THR A 109 -24.38 2.69 7.50
CA THR A 109 -25.80 3.01 7.63
C THR A 109 -25.86 4.32 8.38
N THR A 110 -26.00 5.39 7.60
CA THR A 110 -26.34 6.73 8.03
C THR A 110 -27.49 6.68 9.03
N VAL A 111 -27.27 7.22 10.22
CA VAL A 111 -28.28 7.47 11.24
C VAL A 111 -29.38 8.37 10.67
N ASP A 112 -30.60 7.84 10.54
CA ASP A 112 -31.78 8.63 10.22
C ASP A 112 -32.12 9.52 11.43
N HIS A 113 -32.00 10.84 11.23
CA HIS A 113 -32.55 11.84 12.14
C HIS A 113 -33.70 12.56 11.42
N GLY A 114 -34.79 11.84 11.17
CA GLY A 114 -36.05 12.43 10.73
C GLY A 114 -36.87 12.99 11.90
N ARG A 115 -36.56 14.23 12.32
CA ARG A 115 -37.50 15.07 13.09
C ARG A 115 -38.53 15.64 12.11
N ALA A 116 -39.77 15.19 12.21
CA ALA A 116 -40.92 15.86 11.59
C ALA A 116 -41.99 16.11 12.67
N GLY A 117 -42.23 17.40 12.96
CA GLY A 117 -43.41 17.83 13.69
C GLY A 117 -44.56 18.14 12.74
N GLY A 118 -45.77 18.20 13.28
CA GLY A 118 -46.92 18.83 12.64
C GLY A 118 -48.20 18.01 12.77
N GLY A 119 -49.12 18.51 13.59
CA GLY A 119 -50.46 17.98 13.84
C GLY A 119 -50.99 18.49 15.16
#